data_AF-A0A7U7QLQ6-F1
#
_entry.id   AF-A0A7U7QLQ6-F1
#
_cell.length_a   1.000
_cell.length_b   1.000
_cell.length_c   1.000
_cell.angle_alpha   90.00
_cell.angle_beta   90.00
_cell.angle_gamma   90.00
#
_symmetry.space_group_name_H-M   'P 1'
#
loop_
_entity.id
_entity.type
_entity.pdbx_description
1 polymer ?
#
loop_
_entity_poly.entity_id
_entity_poly.type
_entity_poly.pdbx_seq_one_letter_code
_entity_poly.pdbx_strand_id
1 'polypeptide(L)'
;MNNSQNKTDINLLTAAVKDIAIISYSALSEINAIVKLLLLWLETQEAYRDPETIFRALDNIVYTAQKTIETVGHEAESVGCDDYIDLNTKRRQRAAEEYRNAIKSEKQNKE
;
A
#
# COMPACT_ATOMS: atom_id res chain seq x y z
N MET A 1 -24.18 15.17 26.50
CA MET A 1 -23.33 15.71 25.41
C MET A 1 -24.00 16.94 24.83
N ASN A 2 -23.27 18.04 24.66
CA ASN A 2 -23.81 19.31 24.18
C ASN A 2 -23.76 19.37 22.64
N ASN A 3 -24.73 20.03 22.01
CA ASN A 3 -24.92 20.04 20.54
C ASN A 3 -23.69 20.58 19.78
N SER A 4 -22.91 21.46 20.41
CA SER A 4 -21.65 21.99 19.86
C SER A 4 -20.55 20.95 19.74
N GLN A 5 -20.51 19.95 20.63
CA GLN A 5 -19.46 18.94 20.67
C GLN A 5 -19.68 17.93 19.53
N ASN A 6 -20.92 17.49 19.35
CA ASN A 6 -21.32 16.64 18.21
C ASN A 6 -20.98 17.27 16.85
N LYS A 7 -21.14 18.60 16.70
CA LYS A 7 -20.81 19.29 15.45
C LYS A 7 -19.31 19.30 15.16
N THR A 8 -18.48 19.48 16.19
CA THR A 8 -17.02 19.42 16.04
C THR A 8 -16.57 18.01 15.66
N ASP A 9 -17.11 16.99 16.31
CA ASP A 9 -16.77 15.59 16.05
C ASP A 9 -17.17 15.18 14.62
N ILE A 10 -18.35 15.60 14.15
CA ILE A 10 -18.79 15.38 12.76
C ILE A 10 -17.86 16.07 11.75
N ASN A 11 -17.39 17.28 12.06
CA ASN A 11 -16.47 18.00 11.17
C ASN A 11 -15.11 17.30 11.09
N LEU A 12 -14.57 16.82 12.22
CA LEU A 12 -13.32 16.06 12.26
C LEU A 12 -13.45 14.76 11.47
N LEU A 13 -14.52 14.00 11.68
CA LEU A 13 -14.80 12.80 10.90
C LEU A 13 -14.92 13.09 9.41
N THR A 14 -15.60 14.17 9.03
CA THR A 14 -15.74 14.59 7.63
C THR A 14 -14.39 14.96 7.01
N ALA A 15 -13.50 15.61 7.77
CA ALA A 15 -12.15 15.93 7.31
C ALA A 15 -11.34 14.65 7.08
N ALA A 16 -11.26 13.77 8.08
CA ALA A 16 -10.54 12.51 7.98
C ALA A 16 -11.04 11.63 6.81
N VAL A 17 -12.36 11.54 6.60
CA VAL A 17 -12.93 10.80 5.45
C VAL A 17 -12.51 11.43 4.12
N LYS A 18 -12.47 12.76 4.01
CA LYS A 18 -11.98 13.44 2.80
C LYS A 18 -10.51 13.17 2.57
N ASP A 19 -9.69 13.24 3.61
CA ASP A 19 -8.25 13.02 3.51
C ASP A 19 -7.95 11.57 3.13
N ILE A 20 -8.60 10.59 3.77
CA ILE A 20 -8.55 9.17 3.39
C ILE A 20 -8.94 8.99 1.92
N ALA A 21 -10.02 9.63 1.46
CA ALA A 21 -10.44 9.53 0.06
C ALA A 21 -9.38 10.10 -0.88
N ILE A 22 -8.84 11.30 -0.61
CA ILE A 22 -7.81 11.94 -1.42
C ILE A 22 -6.56 11.07 -1.51
N ILE A 23 -6.06 10.61 -0.36
CA ILE A 23 -4.86 9.76 -0.26
C ILE A 23 -5.09 8.45 -1.04
N SER A 24 -6.24 7.80 -0.84
CA SER A 24 -6.56 6.53 -1.50
C SER A 24 -6.71 6.69 -3.00
N TYR A 25 -7.44 7.70 -3.49
CA TYR A 25 -7.62 7.92 -4.92
C TYR A 25 -6.31 8.28 -5.61
N SER A 26 -5.48 9.12 -4.99
CA SER A 26 -4.16 9.48 -5.53
C SER A 26 -3.29 8.25 -5.70
N ALA A 27 -3.15 7.44 -4.64
CA ALA A 27 -2.31 6.26 -4.64
C ALA A 27 -2.81 5.16 -5.59
N LEU A 28 -4.12 4.89 -5.60
CA LEU A 28 -4.69 3.90 -6.52
C LEU A 28 -4.56 4.34 -7.98
N SER A 29 -4.68 5.63 -8.26
CA SER A 29 -4.46 6.17 -9.61
C SER A 29 -2.99 6.04 -10.04
N GLU A 30 -2.05 6.31 -9.13
CA GLU A 30 -0.62 6.14 -9.37
C GLU A 30 -0.26 4.67 -9.62
N ILE A 31 -0.71 3.75 -8.75
CA ILE A 31 -0.52 2.30 -8.92
C ILE A 31 -1.09 1.84 -10.27
N ASN A 32 -2.31 2.26 -10.61
CA ASN A 32 -2.94 1.91 -11.88
C ASN A 32 -2.14 2.44 -13.08
N ALA A 33 -1.58 3.65 -12.99
CA ALA A 33 -0.75 4.21 -14.05
C ALA A 33 0.56 3.42 -14.22
N ILE A 34 1.26 3.11 -13.12
CA ILE A 34 2.51 2.33 -13.15
C ILE A 34 2.24 0.94 -13.73
N VAL A 35 1.17 0.26 -13.28
CA VAL A 35 0.82 -1.07 -13.78
C VAL A 35 0.50 -1.04 -15.28
N LYS A 36 -0.28 -0.07 -15.76
CA LYS A 36 -0.59 0.06 -17.20
C LYS A 36 0.66 0.27 -18.03
N LEU A 37 1.56 1.15 -17.58
CA LEU A 37 2.84 1.40 -18.27
C LEU A 37 3.71 0.15 -18.28
N LEU A 38 3.79 -0.57 -17.16
CA LEU A 38 4.55 -1.80 -17.06
C LEU A 38 3.98 -2.88 -17.99
N LEU A 39 2.66 -3.05 -18.04
CA LEU A 39 1.99 -4.00 -18.93
C LEU A 39 2.29 -3.71 -20.40
N LEU A 40 2.15 -2.45 -20.83
CA LEU A 40 2.49 -2.03 -22.19
C LEU A 40 3.97 -2.27 -22.50
N TRP A 41 4.84 -2.06 -21.52
CA TRP A 41 6.27 -2.29 -21.72
C TRP A 41 6.60 -3.77 -21.86
N LEU A 42 5.95 -4.65 -21.09
CA LEU A 42 6.12 -6.11 -21.18
C LEU A 42 5.70 -6.72 -22.52
N GLU A 43 4.96 -5.99 -23.35
CA GLU A 43 4.65 -6.37 -24.74
C GLU A 43 5.85 -6.19 -25.68
N THR A 44 6.90 -5.48 -25.25
CA THR A 44 8.12 -5.22 -26.03
C THR A 44 9.21 -6.27 -25.76
N GLN A 45 10.12 -6.47 -26.71
CA GLN A 45 11.28 -7.36 -26.50
C GLN A 45 12.29 -6.74 -25.50
N GLU A 46 12.36 -5.42 -25.44
CA GLU A 46 13.21 -4.65 -24.54
C GLU A 46 12.93 -4.96 -23.07
N ALA A 47 11.67 -5.23 -22.70
CA ALA A 47 11.32 -5.57 -21.32
C ALA A 47 12.01 -6.83 -20.79
N TYR A 48 12.28 -7.80 -21.67
CA TYR A 48 12.99 -9.02 -21.30
C TYR A 48 14.52 -8.83 -21.25
N ARG A 49 15.02 -7.71 -21.78
CA ARG A 49 16.44 -7.35 -21.74
C ARG A 49 16.81 -6.51 -20.50
N ASP A 50 15.82 -5.90 -19.86
CA ASP A 50 16.02 -5.05 -18.69
C ASP A 50 15.06 -5.40 -17.52
N PRO A 51 15.25 -6.56 -16.86
CA PRO A 51 14.41 -6.94 -15.73
C PRO A 51 14.47 -5.98 -14.54
N GLU A 52 15.47 -5.10 -14.46
CA GLU A 52 15.61 -4.11 -13.39
C GLU A 52 14.49 -3.07 -13.42
N THR A 53 14.04 -2.65 -14.60
CA THR A 53 12.89 -1.73 -14.72
C THR A 53 11.60 -2.39 -14.24
N ILE A 54 11.41 -3.70 -14.49
CA ILE A 54 10.27 -4.47 -13.94
C ILE A 54 10.34 -4.47 -12.41
N PHE A 55 11.52 -4.79 -11.86
CA PHE A 55 11.74 -4.83 -10.42
C PHE A 55 11.43 -3.48 -9.77
N ARG A 56 11.95 -2.38 -10.31
CA ARG A 56 11.69 -1.02 -9.80
C ARG A 56 10.23 -0.62 -9.88
N ALA A 57 9.53 -0.97 -10.96
CA ALA A 57 8.11 -0.69 -11.09
C ALA A 57 7.30 -1.44 -10.02
N LEU A 58 7.61 -2.72 -9.78
CA LEU A 58 6.98 -3.52 -8.74
C LEU A 58 7.30 -2.99 -7.33
N ASP A 59 8.56 -2.60 -7.08
CA ASP A 59 8.99 -2.03 -5.79
C ASP A 59 8.24 -0.72 -5.49
N ASN A 60 8.11 0.17 -6.49
CA ASN A 60 7.32 1.39 -6.37
C ASN A 60 5.84 1.10 -6.08
N ILE A 61 5.23 0.12 -6.75
CA ILE A 61 3.82 -0.26 -6.49
C ILE A 61 3.67 -0.72 -5.03
N VAL A 62 4.56 -1.59 -4.55
CA VAL A 62 4.52 -2.10 -3.18
C VAL A 62 4.72 -0.98 -2.17
N TYR A 63 5.71 -0.11 -2.40
CA TYR A 63 6.00 1.02 -1.55
C TYR A 63 4.82 1.99 -1.47
N THR A 64 4.26 2.39 -2.61
CA THR A 64 3.10 3.29 -2.66
C THR A 64 1.91 2.67 -1.93
N ALA A 65 1.62 1.39 -2.15
CA ALA A 65 0.53 0.71 -1.45
C ALA A 65 0.75 0.67 0.07
N GLN A 66 1.95 0.33 0.54
CA GLN A 66 2.27 0.26 1.97
C GLN A 66 2.16 1.63 2.64
N LYS A 67 2.78 2.65 2.05
CA LYS A 67 2.71 4.03 2.54
C LYS A 67 1.26 4.52 2.63
N THR A 68 0.43 4.20 1.64
CA THR A 68 -0.99 4.55 1.64
C THR A 68 -1.75 3.87 2.76
N ILE A 69 -1.51 2.58 3.00
CA ILE A 69 -2.15 1.84 4.11
C ILE A 69 -1.79 2.48 5.44
N GLU A 70 -0.51 2.79 5.67
CA GLU A 70 -0.04 3.45 6.89
C GLU A 70 -0.68 4.83 7.07
N THR A 71 -0.71 5.65 6.01
CA THR A 71 -1.26 7.01 6.07
C THR A 71 -2.77 7.00 6.31
N VAL A 72 -3.51 6.11 5.63
CA VAL A 72 -4.96 5.93 5.86
C VAL A 72 -5.21 5.44 7.29
N GLY A 73 -4.37 4.55 7.81
CA GLY A 73 -4.42 4.08 9.19
C GLY A 73 -4.30 5.24 10.18
N HIS A 74 -3.31 6.12 10.01
CA HIS A 74 -3.13 7.30 10.86
C HIS A 74 -4.31 8.28 10.80
N GLU A 75 -4.88 8.52 9.62
CA GLU A 75 -6.08 9.37 9.51
C GLU A 75 -7.28 8.75 10.20
N ALA A 76 -7.46 7.43 10.11
CA ALA A 76 -8.52 6.72 10.81
C ALA A 76 -8.33 6.74 12.34
N GLU A 77 -7.11 6.52 12.83
CA GLU A 77 -6.76 6.63 14.25
C GLU A 77 -7.07 8.03 14.80
N SER A 78 -6.85 9.08 14.01
CA SER A 78 -7.08 10.48 14.43
C SER A 78 -8.53 10.80 14.82
N VAL A 79 -9.47 9.99 14.34
CA VAL A 79 -10.92 10.12 14.61
C VAL A 79 -11.49 8.91 15.38
N GLY A 80 -10.62 8.11 16.00
CA GLY A 80 -11.02 6.98 16.85
C GLY A 80 -11.51 5.75 16.08
N CYS A 81 -10.97 5.52 14.89
CA CYS A 81 -11.23 4.34 14.06
C CYS A 81 -10.00 3.39 14.00
N ASP A 82 -9.35 3.22 15.15
CA ASP A 82 -8.10 2.49 15.39
C ASP A 82 -8.25 0.96 15.46
N ASP A 83 -9.45 0.45 15.68
CA ASP A 83 -9.69 -0.98 15.89
C ASP A 83 -9.71 -1.84 14.60
N TYR A 84 -9.47 -1.24 13.42
CA TYR A 84 -9.47 -2.01 12.17
C TYR A 84 -8.15 -2.75 11.94
N ILE A 85 -8.16 -4.07 12.17
CA ILE A 85 -7.05 -4.96 11.85
C ILE A 85 -7.38 -5.77 10.59
N ASP A 86 -6.74 -5.44 9.46
CA ASP A 86 -6.76 -6.32 8.29
C ASP A 86 -5.87 -7.56 8.52
N LEU A 87 -6.49 -8.60 9.11
CA LEU A 87 -5.86 -9.89 9.32
C LEU A 87 -5.36 -10.53 8.03
N ASN A 88 -6.01 -10.26 6.89
CA ASN A 88 -5.55 -10.79 5.61
C ASN A 88 -4.27 -10.09 5.14
N THR A 89 -4.12 -8.78 5.38
CA THR A 89 -2.84 -8.09 5.13
C THR A 89 -1.73 -8.66 5.99
N LYS A 90 -1.97 -8.87 7.29
CA LYS A 90 -0.98 -9.54 8.18
C LYS A 90 -0.58 -10.93 7.68
N ARG A 91 -1.56 -11.72 7.20
CA ARG A 91 -1.29 -13.05 6.61
C ARG A 91 -0.44 -12.96 5.34
N ARG A 92 -0.75 -12.03 4.43
CA ARG A 92 0.01 -11.83 3.18
C ARG A 92 1.45 -11.38 3.46
N GLN A 93 1.65 -10.46 4.42
CA GLN A 93 2.98 -10.01 4.84
C GLN A 93 3.81 -11.15 5.42
N ARG A 94 3.22 -11.95 6.33
CA ARG A 94 3.91 -13.12 6.90
C ARG A 94 4.34 -14.11 5.83
N ALA A 95 3.44 -14.46 4.90
CA ALA A 95 3.76 -15.38 3.81
C ALA A 95 4.90 -14.86 2.92
N ALA A 96 4.94 -13.54 2.64
CA ALA A 96 6.02 -12.93 1.88
C ALA A 96 7.37 -12.98 2.63
N GLU A 97 7.35 -12.78 3.94
CA GLU A 97 8.56 -12.83 4.78
C GLU A 97 9.09 -14.26 4.94
N GLU A 98 8.20 -15.24 5.15
CA GLU A 98 8.54 -16.67 5.15
C GLU A 98 9.22 -17.08 3.85
N TYR A 99 8.65 -16.68 2.70
CA TYR A 99 9.24 -16.94 1.39
C TYR A 99 10.62 -16.30 1.22
N ARG A 100 10.79 -15.05 1.67
CA ARG A 100 12.08 -14.34 1.62
C ARG A 100 13.15 -15.04 2.45
N ASN A 101 12.77 -15.54 3.63
CA ASN A 101 13.67 -16.26 4.52
C ASN A 101 14.06 -17.62 3.93
N ALA A 102 13.12 -18.34 3.31
CA ALA A 102 13.40 -19.58 2.60
C ALA A 102 14.47 -19.39 1.51
N ILE A 103 14.30 -18.39 0.63
CA ILE A 103 15.29 -18.07 -0.42
C ILE A 103 16.68 -17.76 0.16
N LYS A 104 16.76 -17.00 1.26
CA LYS A 104 18.04 -16.68 1.90
C LYS A 104 18.72 -17.92 2.47
N SER A 105 17.96 -18.80 3.13
CA SER A 105 18.50 -20.04 3.70
C SER A 105 19.03 -21.02 2.63
N GLU A 106 18.38 -21.09 1.47
CA GLU A 106 18.83 -21.91 0.34
C GLU A 106 20.14 -21.39 -0.29
N LYS A 107 20.37 -20.08 -0.29
CA LYS A 107 21.63 -19.49 -0.75
C LYS A 107 22.78 -19.80 0.20
N GLN A 108 22.54 -19.73 1.50
CA GLN A 108 23.55 -20.01 2.54
C GLN A 108 23.96 -21.49 2.60
N ASN A 109 23.09 -22.41 2.22
CA ASN A 109 23.39 -23.85 2.19
C ASN A 109 24.11 -24.30 0.90
N LYS A 110 24.32 -23.40 -0.08
CA LYS A 110 24.99 -23.68 -1.36
C LYS A 110 26.39 -23.04 -1.46
N GLU A 111 26.78 -22.24 -0.47
CA GLU A 111 28.13 -21.66 -0.29
C GLU A 111 28.92 -22.47 0.73
#